data_AF-A0A5M6I2I2-F1
#
_entry.id   AF-A0A5M6I2I2-F1
#
_cell.length_a   1.000
_cell.length_b   1.000
_cell.length_c   1.000
_cell.angle_alpha   90.00
_cell.angle_beta   90.00
_cell.angle_gamma   90.00
#
_symmetry.space_group_name_H-M   'P 1'
#
loop_
_entity.id
_entity.type
_entity.pdbx_description
1 polymer ?
#
loop_
_entity_poly.entity_id
_entity_poly.type
_entity_poly.pdbx_seq_one_letter_code
_entity_poly.pdbx_strand_id
1 'polypeptide(L)'
;MIRARAMAVALLVSLIGAGSAIAGDGSGAGRTPRPNPPKAQGEACVRDTDVMRRNHMTLLMHQRDDTVHRGVRTKNPGTKDLSLSGCIGCHAAPGADGRPVSYADPGHFCRACHSYAAVSIDCFECHASRPAPAKTASGSDGTMPDLARDMAKDLSAYLDQGRDQTREDGR
;
A
#
# COMPACT_ATOMS: atom_id res chain seq x y z
N MET A 1 58.71 59.36 -12.59
CA MET A 1 58.82 58.07 -11.88
C MET A 1 57.50 57.87 -11.13
N ILE A 2 56.35 57.51 -11.70
CA ILE A 2 56.01 56.39 -12.60
C ILE A 2 56.52 55.06 -12.00
N ARG A 3 55.60 54.15 -11.67
CA ARG A 3 55.77 52.87 -10.92
C ARG A 3 55.71 53.13 -9.40
N ALA A 4 54.58 53.01 -8.71
CA ALA A 4 53.88 51.75 -8.52
C ALA A 4 52.41 51.97 -8.12
N ARG A 5 51.74 52.96 -8.73
CA ARG A 5 50.27 52.99 -8.85
C ARG A 5 49.82 51.92 -9.86
N ALA A 6 50.10 50.65 -9.56
CA ALA A 6 49.74 49.52 -10.42
C ALA A 6 49.38 48.26 -9.62
N MET A 7 49.16 48.38 -8.31
CA MET A 7 48.71 47.28 -7.45
C MET A 7 47.44 47.64 -6.65
N ALA A 8 46.58 48.48 -7.24
CA ALA A 8 45.28 48.84 -6.67
C ALA A 8 44.10 48.36 -7.55
N VAL A 9 44.35 47.71 -8.68
CA VAL A 9 43.32 47.20 -9.60
C VAL A 9 43.79 45.88 -10.19
N ALA A 10 43.91 44.86 -9.34
CA ALA A 10 43.94 43.47 -9.79
C ALA A 10 42.84 42.76 -8.99
N LEU A 11 41.60 42.99 -9.44
CA LEU A 11 40.45 42.07 -9.41
C LEU A 11 40.69 40.85 -8.49
N LEU A 12 40.18 40.77 -7.25
CA LEU A 12 38.78 40.84 -6.82
C LEU A 12 37.77 40.10 -7.73
N VAL A 13 38.20 39.08 -8.49
CA VAL A 13 37.32 38.15 -9.21
C VAL A 13 37.89 36.74 -9.10
N SER A 14 37.61 36.02 -8.02
CA SER A 14 37.77 34.55 -7.94
C SER A 14 36.98 33.96 -6.75
N LEU A 15 35.74 34.38 -6.55
CA LEU A 15 34.85 33.79 -5.54
C LEU A 15 33.43 33.50 -6.05
N ILE A 16 33.31 33.00 -7.28
CA ILE A 16 32.06 32.42 -7.77
C ILE A 16 32.39 31.13 -8.50
N GLY A 17 32.39 30.02 -7.76
CA GLY A 17 32.81 28.73 -8.29
C GLY A 17 32.37 27.56 -7.41
N ALA A 18 31.06 27.41 -7.22
CA ALA A 18 30.40 26.13 -6.90
C ALA A 18 28.88 26.30 -7.03
N GLY A 19 28.41 26.59 -8.24
CA GLY A 19 26.98 26.41 -8.54
C GLY A 19 26.70 24.92 -8.53
N SER A 20 25.95 24.44 -7.54
CA SER A 20 25.45 23.08 -7.50
C SER A 20 24.65 22.80 -8.77
N ALA A 21 25.17 21.91 -9.62
CA ALA A 21 24.38 21.29 -10.66
C ALA A 21 23.34 20.38 -9.99
N ILE A 22 22.13 20.91 -9.76
CA ILE A 22 20.97 20.04 -9.64
C ILE A 22 20.65 19.54 -11.04
N ALA A 23 21.15 18.36 -11.36
CA ALA A 23 20.64 17.55 -12.47
C ALA A 23 19.20 17.15 -12.11
N GLY A 24 18.25 18.04 -12.38
CA GLY A 24 16.84 17.74 -12.38
C GLY A 24 16.50 16.97 -13.64
N ASP A 25 16.78 15.66 -13.64
CA ASP A 25 16.31 14.78 -14.71
C ASP A 25 14.83 14.47 -14.47
N GLY A 26 13.98 15.40 -14.92
CA GLY A 26 12.53 15.35 -14.82
C GLY A 26 11.92 15.48 -16.21
N SER A 27 12.22 14.51 -17.07
CA SER A 27 11.58 14.38 -18.38
C SER A 27 10.05 14.21 -18.23
N GLY A 28 9.31 15.30 -18.45
CA GLY A 28 7.98 15.29 -19.07
C GLY A 28 6.71 15.37 -18.19
N ALA A 29 5.95 16.45 -18.40
CA ALA A 29 4.50 16.62 -18.22
C ALA A 29 3.93 16.94 -16.82
N GLY A 30 3.84 18.26 -16.56
CA GLY A 30 2.92 18.90 -15.60
C GLY A 30 3.63 19.66 -14.49
N ARG A 31 3.18 20.90 -14.19
CA ARG A 31 3.64 21.66 -13.01
C ARG A 31 3.20 21.04 -11.68
N THR A 32 2.40 19.99 -11.74
CA THR A 32 1.89 19.26 -10.58
C THR A 32 2.85 18.12 -10.21
N PRO A 33 3.34 18.07 -8.96
CA PRO A 33 4.09 16.92 -8.46
C PRO A 33 3.31 15.62 -8.68
N ARG A 34 3.99 14.50 -8.90
CA ARG A 34 3.35 13.18 -9.03
C ARG A 34 3.78 12.28 -7.86
N PRO A 35 2.89 11.40 -7.35
CA PRO A 35 3.29 10.42 -6.35
C PRO A 35 4.31 9.44 -6.96
N ASN A 36 5.27 9.00 -6.15
CA ASN A 36 6.27 8.00 -6.52
C ASN A 36 6.07 6.72 -5.68
N PRO A 37 5.08 5.87 -6.02
CA PRO A 37 4.85 4.64 -5.29
C PRO A 37 5.97 3.60 -5.53
N PRO A 38 6.23 2.70 -4.57
CA PRO A 38 7.06 1.52 -4.79
C PRO A 38 6.62 0.73 -6.03
N LYS A 39 7.58 0.11 -6.72
CA LYS A 39 7.29 -0.75 -7.87
C LYS A 39 6.50 -1.97 -7.41
N ALA A 40 5.45 -2.29 -8.17
CA ALA A 40 4.70 -3.53 -7.98
C ALA A 40 5.52 -4.75 -8.43
N GLN A 41 5.20 -5.89 -7.85
CA GLN A 41 5.72 -7.20 -8.21
C GLN A 41 4.78 -7.83 -9.25
N GLY A 42 5.29 -8.27 -10.40
CA GLY A 42 4.48 -8.91 -11.44
C GLY A 42 5.04 -8.71 -12.85
N GLU A 43 4.52 -9.48 -13.80
CA GLU A 43 4.97 -9.49 -15.20
C GLU A 43 4.32 -8.37 -16.04
N ALA A 44 3.09 -7.97 -15.69
CA ALA A 44 2.35 -6.93 -16.39
C ALA A 44 1.45 -6.13 -15.45
N CYS A 45 1.24 -4.85 -15.77
CA CYS A 45 0.27 -4.02 -15.07
C CYS A 45 -1.16 -4.40 -15.49
N VAL A 46 -2.11 -4.31 -14.56
CA VAL A 46 -3.52 -4.61 -14.86
C VAL A 46 -4.13 -3.65 -15.89
N ARG A 47 -3.62 -2.42 -15.95
CA ARG A 47 -3.97 -1.35 -16.91
C ARG A 47 -2.79 -0.37 -17.00
N ASP A 48 -2.81 0.51 -17.99
CA ASP A 48 -1.83 1.59 -18.11
C ASP A 48 -1.80 2.48 -16.87
N THR A 49 -0.61 2.93 -16.47
CA THR A 49 -0.38 3.83 -15.32
C THR A 49 -1.29 5.06 -15.35
N ASP A 50 -1.52 5.57 -16.55
CA ASP A 50 -2.31 6.76 -16.79
C ASP A 50 -3.81 6.54 -16.56
N VAL A 51 -4.31 5.35 -16.93
CA VAL A 51 -5.68 4.91 -16.62
C VAL A 51 -5.84 4.68 -15.12
N MET A 52 -4.87 4.01 -14.49
CA MET A 52 -4.91 3.73 -13.06
C MET A 52 -4.90 5.03 -12.24
N ARG A 53 -4.03 6.00 -12.54
CA ARG A 53 -3.99 7.27 -11.81
C ARG A 53 -5.33 8.03 -11.83
N ARG A 54 -6.09 7.93 -12.93
CA ARG A 54 -7.36 8.64 -13.11
C ARG A 54 -8.57 7.88 -12.61
N ASN A 55 -8.56 6.55 -12.70
CA ASN A 55 -9.77 5.72 -12.51
C ASN A 55 -9.64 4.71 -11.37
N HIS A 56 -8.50 4.66 -10.68
CA HIS A 56 -8.22 3.72 -9.58
C HIS A 56 -9.39 3.61 -8.60
N MET A 57 -9.88 4.74 -8.09
CA MET A 57 -10.91 4.70 -7.04
C MET A 57 -12.25 4.24 -7.60
N THR A 58 -12.61 4.65 -8.82
CA THR A 58 -13.83 4.18 -9.49
C THR A 58 -13.82 2.66 -9.68
N LEU A 59 -12.70 2.09 -10.11
CA LEU A 59 -12.54 0.64 -10.27
C LEU A 59 -12.68 -0.10 -8.94
N LEU A 60 -12.02 0.40 -7.89
CA LEU A 60 -12.11 -0.20 -6.55
C LEU A 60 -13.51 -0.10 -5.94
N MET A 61 -14.19 1.03 -6.11
CA MET A 61 -15.55 1.24 -5.60
C MET A 61 -16.56 0.33 -6.31
N HIS A 62 -16.45 0.21 -7.64
CA HIS A 62 -17.27 -0.72 -8.39
C HIS A 62 -17.09 -2.16 -7.88
N GLN A 63 -15.84 -2.61 -7.75
CA GLN A 63 -15.55 -3.95 -7.23
C GLN A 63 -16.01 -4.13 -5.77
N ARG A 64 -15.92 -3.09 -4.93
CA ARG A 64 -16.42 -3.09 -3.56
C ARG A 64 -17.92 -3.31 -3.54
N ASP A 65 -18.67 -2.52 -4.30
CA ASP A 65 -20.14 -2.60 -4.31
C ASP A 65 -20.58 -3.98 -4.81
N ASP A 66 -19.92 -4.51 -5.84
CA ASP A 66 -20.14 -5.86 -6.35
C ASP A 66 -19.91 -6.93 -5.28
N THR A 67 -18.79 -6.85 -4.58
CA THR A 67 -18.35 -7.90 -3.64
C THR A 67 -19.11 -7.82 -2.31
N VAL A 68 -19.22 -6.62 -1.75
CA VAL A 68 -19.71 -6.37 -0.39
C VAL A 68 -21.22 -6.18 -0.37
N HIS A 69 -21.76 -5.35 -1.27
CA HIS A 69 -23.19 -5.04 -1.27
C HIS A 69 -24.01 -6.04 -2.09
N ARG A 70 -23.46 -6.53 -3.21
CA ARG A 70 -24.17 -7.44 -4.13
C ARG A 70 -23.79 -8.91 -3.97
N GLY A 71 -22.78 -9.22 -3.16
CA GLY A 71 -22.32 -10.60 -2.92
C GLY A 71 -21.67 -11.27 -4.15
N VAL A 72 -21.33 -10.52 -5.20
CA VAL A 72 -20.72 -11.03 -6.43
C VAL A 72 -19.23 -11.29 -6.18
N ARG A 73 -18.88 -12.57 -5.99
CA ARG A 73 -17.51 -13.04 -5.76
C ARG A 73 -16.92 -13.83 -6.93
N THR A 74 -17.70 -14.05 -7.99
CA THR A 74 -17.26 -14.85 -9.14
C THR A 74 -16.03 -14.23 -9.77
N LYS A 75 -15.05 -15.08 -10.08
CA LYS A 75 -13.84 -14.70 -10.81
C LYS A 75 -14.24 -14.43 -12.26
N ASN A 76 -14.81 -13.27 -12.56
CA ASN A 76 -15.04 -12.91 -13.95
C ASN A 76 -13.65 -12.83 -14.60
N PRO A 77 -13.44 -13.49 -15.75
CA PRO A 77 -12.20 -13.37 -16.49
C PRO A 77 -11.88 -11.89 -16.72
N GLY A 78 -10.70 -11.44 -16.28
CA GLY A 78 -10.28 -10.03 -16.38
C GLY A 78 -10.69 -9.10 -15.23
N THR A 79 -11.46 -9.55 -14.22
CA THR A 79 -11.78 -8.74 -13.01
C THR A 79 -11.07 -9.21 -11.75
N LYS A 80 -10.53 -10.45 -11.73
CA LYS A 80 -9.75 -10.97 -10.59
C LYS A 80 -8.64 -10.00 -10.17
N ASP A 81 -7.94 -9.43 -11.14
CA ASP A 81 -6.82 -8.53 -10.91
C ASP A 81 -7.24 -7.13 -10.45
N LEU A 82 -8.55 -6.83 -10.52
CA LEU A 82 -9.17 -5.62 -9.98
C LEU A 82 -9.76 -5.81 -8.57
N SER A 83 -9.72 -7.04 -8.03
CA SER A 83 -10.06 -7.28 -6.62
C SER A 83 -9.04 -6.62 -5.70
N LEU A 84 -9.50 -6.12 -4.53
CA LEU A 84 -8.60 -5.49 -3.55
C LEU A 84 -7.45 -6.43 -3.16
N SER A 85 -7.75 -7.71 -2.91
CA SER A 85 -6.74 -8.74 -2.63
C SER A 85 -5.78 -8.99 -3.80
N GLY A 86 -6.26 -8.92 -5.04
CA GLY A 86 -5.44 -9.06 -6.24
C GLY A 86 -4.43 -7.92 -6.36
N CYS A 87 -4.89 -6.68 -6.15
CA CYS A 87 -4.03 -5.51 -6.15
C CYS A 87 -2.94 -5.61 -5.06
N ILE A 88 -3.32 -5.98 -3.83
CA ILE A 88 -2.35 -6.13 -2.71
C ILE A 88 -1.31 -7.21 -3.03
N GLY A 89 -1.69 -8.31 -3.68
CA GLY A 89 -0.76 -9.39 -4.03
C GLY A 89 0.47 -8.93 -4.81
N CYS A 90 0.31 -7.93 -5.68
CA CYS A 90 1.41 -7.35 -6.46
C CYS A 90 1.98 -6.07 -5.82
N HIS A 91 1.15 -5.27 -5.15
CA HIS A 91 1.55 -3.96 -4.63
C HIS A 91 2.10 -3.95 -3.20
N ALA A 92 2.18 -5.11 -2.54
CA ALA A 92 2.77 -5.18 -1.22
C ALA A 92 4.30 -5.01 -1.30
N ALA A 93 4.80 -3.86 -0.86
CA ALA A 93 6.22 -3.56 -0.85
C ALA A 93 6.94 -4.35 0.27
N PRO A 94 8.12 -4.95 0.01
CA PRO A 94 8.88 -5.62 1.05
C PRO A 94 9.53 -4.61 2.01
N GLY A 95 9.53 -4.93 3.29
CA GLY A 95 10.29 -4.24 4.33
C GLY A 95 11.71 -4.77 4.45
N ALA A 96 12.46 -4.24 5.43
CA ALA A 96 13.86 -4.62 5.66
C ALA A 96 14.06 -6.10 6.03
N ASP A 97 13.03 -6.75 6.57
CA ASP A 97 13.00 -8.17 6.93
C ASP A 97 12.48 -9.07 5.79
N GLY A 98 12.31 -8.51 4.59
CA GLY A 98 11.78 -9.20 3.42
C GLY A 98 10.27 -9.43 3.45
N ARG A 99 9.56 -9.04 4.51
CA ARG A 99 8.10 -9.23 4.63
C ARG A 99 7.34 -7.98 4.17
N PRO A 100 6.11 -8.13 3.64
CA PRO A 100 5.33 -6.98 3.22
C PRO A 100 5.07 -5.95 4.33
N VAL A 101 5.32 -4.68 4.04
CA VAL A 101 5.02 -3.57 4.96
C VAL A 101 3.51 -3.33 5.05
N SER A 102 3.03 -3.02 6.26
CA SER A 102 1.63 -2.58 6.46
C SER A 102 1.42 -1.16 5.99
N TYR A 103 0.15 -0.75 5.89
CA TYR A 103 -0.24 0.65 5.70
C TYR A 103 0.31 1.62 6.75
N ALA A 104 0.76 1.16 7.92
CA ALA A 104 1.46 2.01 8.89
C ALA A 104 2.88 2.44 8.44
N ASP A 105 3.43 1.86 7.37
CA ASP A 105 4.75 2.20 6.82
C ASP A 105 4.62 3.17 5.62
N PRO A 106 5.34 4.31 5.57
CA PRO A 106 5.29 5.26 4.44
C PRO A 106 5.64 4.64 3.08
N GLY A 107 6.44 3.58 3.08
CA GLY A 107 6.79 2.77 1.92
C GLY A 107 5.67 1.84 1.45
N HIS A 108 4.51 1.83 2.08
CA HIS A 108 3.35 1.09 1.59
C HIS A 108 2.76 1.76 0.33
N PHE A 109 2.51 0.96 -0.73
CA PHE A 109 2.08 1.46 -2.05
C PHE A 109 0.89 2.42 -2.00
N CYS A 110 -0.19 2.04 -1.31
CA CYS A 110 -1.42 2.84 -1.27
C CYS A 110 -1.18 4.22 -0.63
N ARG A 111 -0.27 4.31 0.35
CA ARG A 111 0.01 5.58 1.04
C ARG A 111 0.66 6.61 0.16
N ALA A 112 1.46 6.20 -0.82
CA ALA A 112 2.15 7.14 -1.70
C ALA A 112 1.15 8.05 -2.44
N CYS A 113 0.03 7.48 -2.86
CA CYS A 113 -1.05 8.24 -3.50
C CYS A 113 -2.00 8.88 -2.49
N HIS A 114 -2.37 8.20 -1.39
CA HIS A 114 -3.33 8.78 -0.44
C HIS A 114 -2.75 9.97 0.34
N SER A 115 -1.48 9.89 0.74
CA SER A 115 -0.78 11.01 1.37
C SER A 115 -0.61 12.16 0.38
N TYR A 116 -0.29 11.86 -0.89
CA TYR A 116 -0.17 12.86 -1.95
C TYR A 116 -1.50 13.57 -2.24
N ALA A 117 -2.61 12.82 -2.30
CA ALA A 117 -3.93 13.35 -2.59
C ALA A 117 -4.65 13.91 -1.35
N ALA A 118 -4.04 13.81 -0.16
CA ALA A 118 -4.64 14.16 1.12
C ALA A 118 -6.03 13.53 1.34
N VAL A 119 -6.16 12.25 0.98
CA VAL A 119 -7.40 11.47 1.15
C VAL A 119 -7.25 10.41 2.23
N SER A 120 -8.28 10.25 3.04
CA SER A 120 -8.46 9.16 4.00
C SER A 120 -9.38 8.08 3.42
N ILE A 121 -9.17 6.82 3.78
CA ILE A 121 -9.96 5.68 3.27
C ILE A 121 -10.61 4.91 4.42
N ASP A 122 -11.91 4.65 4.27
CA ASP A 122 -12.68 3.74 5.12
C ASP A 122 -12.47 2.27 4.67
N CYS A 123 -12.30 1.24 5.53
CA CYS A 123 -13.09 0.97 6.74
C CYS A 123 -12.35 0.27 7.92
N PHE A 124 -11.05 0.36 8.17
CA PHE A 124 -10.45 1.40 9.03
C PHE A 124 -8.96 1.45 8.69
N GLU A 125 -8.70 2.14 7.58
CA GLU A 125 -7.37 2.55 7.10
C GLU A 125 -6.40 1.39 6.85
N CYS A 126 -6.91 0.36 6.17
CA CYS A 126 -6.19 -0.76 5.54
C CYS A 126 -5.90 -1.99 6.44
N HIS A 127 -6.93 -2.47 7.13
CA HIS A 127 -6.96 -3.71 7.91
C HIS A 127 -6.45 -4.99 7.19
N ALA A 128 -6.40 -5.00 5.86
CA ALA A 128 -5.84 -6.09 5.06
C ALA A 128 -4.66 -5.63 4.18
N SER A 129 -3.81 -4.74 4.67
CA SER A 129 -2.68 -4.15 3.92
C SER A 129 -1.57 -5.12 3.48
N ARG A 130 -1.69 -6.41 3.81
CA ARG A 130 -0.74 -7.45 3.44
C ARG A 130 -1.44 -8.57 2.68
N PRO A 131 -0.74 -9.28 1.78
CA PRO A 131 -1.30 -10.47 1.13
C PRO A 131 -1.77 -11.46 2.19
N ALA A 132 -2.88 -12.13 1.93
CA ALA A 132 -3.29 -13.26 2.77
C ALA A 132 -2.16 -14.31 2.75
N PRO A 133 -1.90 -15.01 3.87
CA PRO A 133 -0.97 -16.12 3.85
C PRO A 133 -1.40 -17.08 2.74
N ALA A 134 -0.45 -17.57 1.96
CA ALA A 134 -0.74 -18.60 0.98
C ALA A 134 -1.50 -19.69 1.72
N LYS A 135 -2.73 -19.99 1.28
CA LYS A 135 -3.38 -21.24 1.62
C LYS A 135 -2.41 -22.29 1.10
N THR A 136 -1.55 -22.81 1.95
CA THR A 136 -0.95 -24.10 1.65
C THR A 136 -2.15 -24.98 1.33
N ALA A 137 -2.11 -25.64 0.18
CA ALA A 137 -2.85 -26.88 0.03
C ALA A 137 -2.24 -27.86 1.04
N SER A 138 -2.50 -27.63 2.32
CA SER A 138 -2.21 -28.51 3.43
C SER A 138 -3.54 -29.19 3.70
N GLY A 139 -3.53 -30.52 3.55
CA GLY A 139 -4.68 -31.36 3.29
C GLY A 139 -5.86 -31.07 4.19
N SER A 140 -7.02 -30.89 3.54
CA SER A 140 -8.30 -31.23 4.15
C SER A 140 -8.40 -32.75 4.26
N ASP A 141 -7.59 -33.34 5.13
CA ASP A 141 -7.78 -34.71 5.62
C ASP A 141 -8.60 -34.71 6.93
N GLY A 142 -8.90 -33.52 7.47
CA GLY A 142 -9.99 -33.36 8.43
C GLY A 142 -11.32 -33.57 7.72
N THR A 143 -11.93 -34.73 7.92
CA THR A 143 -13.29 -34.98 7.45
C THR A 143 -14.22 -33.97 8.13
N MET A 144 -15.21 -33.43 7.41
CA MET A 144 -16.22 -32.48 7.91
C MET A 144 -16.73 -32.67 9.36
N PRO A 145 -16.88 -33.90 9.91
CA PRO A 145 -17.15 -34.12 11.34
C PRO A 145 -16.13 -33.54 12.32
N ASP A 146 -14.84 -33.43 11.97
CA ASP A 146 -13.80 -32.97 12.91
C ASP A 146 -13.78 -31.44 13.01
N LEU A 147 -13.95 -30.74 11.89
CA LEU A 147 -14.12 -29.29 11.87
C LEU A 147 -15.39 -28.85 12.62
N ALA A 148 -16.50 -29.58 12.47
CA ALA A 148 -17.74 -29.31 13.20
C ALA A 148 -17.57 -29.54 14.71
N ARG A 149 -16.80 -30.56 15.10
CA ARG A 149 -16.53 -30.88 16.51
C ARG A 149 -15.61 -29.84 17.16
N ASP A 150 -14.60 -29.35 16.45
CA ASP A 150 -13.69 -28.34 16.96
C ASP A 150 -14.36 -26.98 17.07
N MET A 151 -15.17 -26.60 16.06
CA MET A 151 -15.96 -25.36 16.12
C MET A 151 -17.03 -25.39 17.22
N ALA A 152 -17.61 -26.56 17.53
CA ALA A 152 -18.52 -26.73 18.67
C ALA A 152 -17.79 -26.62 20.02
N LYS A 153 -16.55 -27.10 20.14
CA LYS A 153 -15.74 -26.94 21.35
C LYS A 153 -15.36 -25.48 21.57
N ASP A 154 -14.94 -24.78 20.51
CA ASP A 154 -14.58 -23.37 20.59
C ASP A 154 -15.77 -22.49 20.98
N LEU A 155 -16.95 -22.78 20.41
CA LEU A 155 -18.19 -22.11 20.80
C LEU A 155 -18.56 -22.40 22.26
N SER A 156 -18.41 -23.64 22.73
CA SER A 156 -18.68 -23.99 24.12
C SER A 156 -17.71 -23.28 25.08
N ALA A 157 -16.43 -23.18 24.73
CA ALA A 157 -15.44 -22.46 25.54
C ALA A 157 -15.75 -20.95 25.63
N TYR A 158 -16.19 -20.35 24.52
CA TYR A 158 -16.63 -18.95 24.50
C TYR A 158 -17.87 -18.71 25.37
N LEU A 159 -18.87 -19.60 25.30
CA LEU A 159 -20.07 -19.51 26.12
C LEU A 159 -19.79 -19.76 27.61
N ASP A 160 -18.79 -20.57 27.94
CA ASP A 160 -18.34 -20.80 29.32
C ASP A 160 -17.61 -19.58 29.89
N GLN A 161 -16.76 -18.94 29.09
CA GLN A 161 -16.14 -17.65 29.46
C GLN A 161 -17.17 -16.56 29.72
N GLY A 162 -18.21 -16.47 28.89
CA GLY A 162 -19.30 -15.52 29.09
C GLY A 162 -20.08 -15.78 30.39
N ARG A 163 -20.26 -17.05 30.78
CA ARG A 163 -20.91 -17.41 32.06
C ARG A 163 -20.06 -17.05 33.27
N ASP A 164 -18.74 -17.20 33.19
CA ASP A 164 -17.84 -16.85 34.30
C ASP A 164 -17.78 -15.33 34.52
N GLN A 165 -17.74 -14.54 33.44
CA GLN A 165 -17.78 -13.08 33.50
C GLN A 165 -19.09 -12.57 34.13
N THR A 166 -20.24 -13.16 33.80
CA THR A 166 -21.52 -12.77 34.43
C THR A 166 -21.62 -13.13 35.91
N ARG A 167 -20.77 -14.04 36.41
CA ARG A 167 -20.72 -14.45 37.81
C ARG A 167 -19.81 -13.55 38.64
N GLU A 168 -18.79 -12.95 38.03
CA GLU A 168 -17.92 -11.95 38.66
C GLU A 168 -18.62 -10.58 38.79
N ASP A 169 -19.40 -10.17 37.78
CA ASP A 169 -20.13 -8.90 37.78
C ASP A 169 -21.38 -8.88 38.68
N GLY A 170 -21.77 -10.04 39.21
CA GLY A 170 -22.93 -10.22 40.09
C GLY A 170 -22.62 -10.27 41.59
N ARG A 171 -21.41 -9.89 42.02
CA ARG A 171 -21.00 -9.87 43.44
C ARG A 171 -20.87 -8.46 43.99
#